data_AF-A0A832TNG3-F1
#
_entry.id   AF-A0A832TNG3-F1
#
_cell.length_a   1.000
_cell.length_b   1.000
_cell.length_c   1.000
_cell.angle_alpha   90.00
_cell.angle_beta   90.00
_cell.angle_gamma   90.00
#
_symmetry.space_group_name_H-M   'P 1'
#
loop_
_entity.id
_entity.type
_entity.pdbx_description
1 polymer ?
#
loop_
_entity_poly.entity_id
_entity_poly.type
_entity_poly.pdbx_seq_one_letter_code
_entity_poly.pdbx_strand_id
1 'polypeptide(L)'
;MSGAIEDILRKDPRVVHLEPAEKWEMPELDATQFSSRRLGYVAYAYSMMCNILGYHYLVDNITGQRDSEREAWKEELTRTYGSEVNDYFEKNSIKVNSLAQLIKFSEMLTDQYIGQNREVLVDMISSLKCFEDALRAYRSKTPDERLSIAKEVKKKSYEILKTVTRS
;
A
#
# COMPACT_ATOMS: atom_id res chain seq x y z
N MET A 1 -4.98 -16.01 21.92
CA MET A 1 -5.50 -16.60 20.66
C MET A 1 -4.76 -16.13 19.40
N SER A 2 -4.02 -15.00 19.39
CA SER A 2 -3.27 -14.57 18.19
C SER A 2 -2.21 -15.57 17.69
N GLY A 3 -1.61 -16.36 18.59
CA GLY A 3 -0.61 -17.37 18.19
C GLY A 3 -1.15 -18.47 17.28
N ALA A 4 -2.47 -18.75 17.30
CA ALA A 4 -3.06 -19.76 16.43
C ALA A 4 -3.12 -19.29 14.96
N ILE A 5 -3.53 -18.04 14.72
CA ILE A 5 -3.55 -17.46 13.36
C ILE A 5 -2.12 -17.24 12.83
N GLU A 6 -1.21 -16.79 13.69
CA GLU A 6 0.20 -16.66 13.33
C GLU A 6 0.82 -18.01 12.90
N ASP A 7 0.55 -19.09 13.67
CA ASP A 7 0.99 -20.44 13.32
C ASP A 7 0.35 -20.96 12.03
N ILE A 8 -0.91 -20.61 11.76
CA ILE A 8 -1.60 -20.95 10.50
C ILE A 8 -0.91 -20.25 9.33
N LEU A 9 -0.67 -18.94 9.43
CA LEU A 9 -0.01 -18.17 8.38
C LEU A 9 1.42 -18.66 8.14
N ARG A 10 2.15 -19.01 9.19
CA ARG A 10 3.51 -19.55 9.09
C ARG A 10 3.56 -20.91 8.37
N LYS A 11 2.48 -21.69 8.45
CA LYS A 11 2.37 -23.01 7.81
C LYS A 11 1.69 -22.96 6.45
N ASP A 12 1.04 -21.85 6.08
CA ASP A 12 0.41 -21.71 4.77
C ASP A 12 1.52 -21.58 3.71
N PRO A 13 1.61 -22.52 2.74
CA PRO A 13 2.63 -22.46 1.71
C PRO A 13 2.52 -21.22 0.82
N ARG A 14 1.40 -20.49 0.88
CA ARG A 14 1.19 -19.23 0.18
C ARG A 14 1.97 -18.06 0.77
N VAL A 15 2.32 -18.15 2.04
CA VAL A 15 3.04 -17.12 2.79
C VAL A 15 4.53 -17.44 2.78
N VAL A 16 5.34 -16.50 2.28
CA VAL A 16 6.80 -16.58 2.35
C VAL A 16 7.27 -15.99 3.68
N HIS A 17 6.94 -14.71 3.92
CA HIS A 17 7.18 -14.03 5.20
C HIS A 17 6.38 -12.72 5.29
N LEU A 18 6.40 -12.09 6.47
CA LEU A 18 5.91 -10.73 6.68
C LEU A 18 7.10 -9.76 6.70
N GLU A 19 7.15 -8.84 5.75
CA GLU A 19 8.13 -7.76 5.77
C GLU A 19 7.64 -6.64 6.72
N PRO A 20 8.47 -6.22 7.70
CA PRO A 20 8.21 -5.07 8.57
C PRO A 20 7.83 -3.81 7.78
N ALA A 21 6.82 -3.10 8.28
CA ALA A 21 6.55 -1.75 7.79
C ALA A 21 7.76 -0.84 8.03
N GLU A 22 8.02 0.06 7.09
CA GLU A 22 9.00 1.10 7.27
C GLU A 22 8.53 2.07 8.38
N LYS A 23 9.37 2.29 9.39
CA LYS A 23 9.08 3.16 10.54
C LYS A 23 9.24 4.64 10.19
N TRP A 24 8.64 5.07 9.09
CA TRP A 24 8.67 6.46 8.66
C TRP A 24 7.77 7.33 9.54
N GLU A 25 8.24 8.54 9.82
CA GLU A 25 7.44 9.57 10.48
C GLU A 25 6.49 10.18 9.44
N MET A 26 5.18 10.06 9.66
CA MET A 26 4.18 10.58 8.72
C MET A 26 4.10 12.11 8.84
N PRO A 27 4.36 12.86 7.76
CA PRO A 27 4.38 14.32 7.84
C PRO A 27 2.97 14.89 7.91
N GLU A 28 2.78 15.99 8.63
CA GLU A 28 1.46 16.62 8.78
C GLU A 28 0.96 17.26 7.47
N LEU A 29 -0.32 17.07 7.17
CA LEU A 29 -0.94 17.61 5.97
C LEU A 29 -1.23 19.12 6.12
N ASP A 30 -0.54 19.95 5.35
CA ASP A 30 -0.91 21.35 5.17
C ASP A 30 -2.03 21.48 4.14
N ALA A 31 -3.26 21.69 4.63
CA ALA A 31 -4.45 21.84 3.82
C ALA A 31 -4.42 23.07 2.89
N THR A 32 -3.57 24.07 3.14
CA THR A 32 -3.52 25.30 2.33
C THR A 32 -2.89 25.07 0.95
N GLN A 33 -2.18 23.96 0.76
CA GLN A 33 -1.52 23.59 -0.51
C GLN A 33 -2.47 22.92 -1.52
N PHE A 34 -3.76 22.82 -1.17
CA PHE A 34 -4.75 22.10 -1.94
C PHE A 34 -6.00 22.94 -2.22
N SER A 35 -6.71 22.58 -3.29
CA SER A 35 -7.96 23.26 -3.62
C SER A 35 -9.06 23.03 -2.55
N SER A 36 -9.67 24.12 -2.07
CA SER A 36 -10.69 24.07 -1.01
C SER A 36 -11.91 23.22 -1.38
N ARG A 37 -12.29 23.19 -2.67
CA ARG A 37 -13.42 22.43 -3.21
C ARG A 37 -13.29 20.91 -3.01
N ARG A 38 -12.08 20.40 -2.79
CA ARG A 38 -11.79 18.96 -2.73
C ARG A 38 -10.98 18.53 -1.50
N LEU A 39 -10.90 19.37 -0.47
CA LEU A 39 -10.17 19.05 0.77
C LEU A 39 -10.59 17.73 1.42
N GLY A 40 -11.88 17.36 1.37
CA GLY A 40 -12.33 16.05 1.86
C GLY A 40 -11.70 14.87 1.12
N TYR A 41 -11.48 14.99 -0.19
CA TYR A 41 -10.79 13.97 -0.98
C TYR A 41 -9.30 13.89 -0.66
N VAL A 42 -8.67 15.04 -0.41
CA VAL A 42 -7.25 15.11 -0.02
C VAL A 42 -7.05 14.47 1.35
N ALA A 43 -7.86 14.84 2.35
CA ALA A 43 -7.79 14.27 3.68
C ALA A 43 -8.00 12.75 3.67
N TYR A 44 -8.96 12.27 2.88
CA TYR A 44 -9.19 10.84 2.68
C TYR A 44 -7.99 10.15 2.03
N ALA A 45 -7.47 10.68 0.90
CA ALA A 45 -6.32 10.11 0.22
C ALA A 45 -5.08 10.08 1.13
N TYR A 46 -4.79 11.19 1.81
CA TYR A 46 -3.71 11.31 2.80
C TYR A 46 -3.83 10.25 3.90
N SER A 47 -5.00 10.13 4.53
CA SER A 47 -5.24 9.14 5.59
C SER A 47 -5.03 7.71 5.09
N MET A 48 -5.52 7.39 3.89
CA MET A 48 -5.36 6.07 3.30
C MET A 48 -3.90 5.76 2.95
N MET A 49 -3.16 6.74 2.43
CA MET A 49 -1.73 6.58 2.16
C MET A 49 -0.94 6.32 3.43
N CYS A 50 -1.14 7.14 4.48
CA CYS A 50 -0.45 6.97 5.77
C CYS A 50 -0.72 5.57 6.35
N ASN A 51 -1.98 5.14 6.28
CA ASN A 51 -2.38 3.82 6.75
C ASN A 51 -1.67 2.70 5.97
N ILE A 52 -1.69 2.76 4.63
CA ILE A 52 -1.03 1.75 3.78
C ILE A 52 0.49 1.71 4.00
N LEU A 53 1.14 2.87 4.15
CA LEU A 53 2.58 2.94 4.38
C LEU A 53 2.97 2.33 5.72
N GLY A 54 2.12 2.47 6.74
CA GLY A 54 2.29 1.89 8.07
C GLY A 54 2.05 0.37 8.16
N TYR A 55 1.60 -0.28 7.08
CA TYR A 55 1.36 -1.72 7.08
C TYR A 55 2.59 -2.56 6.73
N HIS A 56 2.67 -3.71 7.40
CA HIS A 56 3.52 -4.84 7.03
C HIS A 56 3.13 -5.31 5.63
N TYR A 57 4.15 -5.65 4.86
CA TYR A 57 3.95 -6.19 3.53
C TYR A 57 4.02 -7.72 3.59
N LEU A 58 2.92 -8.39 3.23
CA LEU A 58 2.89 -9.84 3.12
C LEU A 58 3.62 -10.27 1.84
N VAL A 59 4.77 -10.92 2.02
CA VAL A 59 5.48 -11.57 0.92
C VAL A 59 4.84 -12.93 0.70
N ASP A 60 4.21 -13.10 -0.46
CA ASP A 60 3.48 -14.30 -0.82
C ASP A 60 4.01 -14.94 -2.11
N ASN A 61 3.66 -16.20 -2.35
CA ASN A 61 3.86 -16.87 -3.63
C ASN A 61 2.54 -17.05 -4.41
N ILE A 62 1.50 -16.27 -4.10
CA ILE A 62 0.22 -16.31 -4.80
C ILE A 62 0.46 -15.80 -6.22
N THR A 63 0.46 -16.73 -7.17
CA THR A 63 0.89 -16.50 -8.56
C THR A 63 -0.22 -16.07 -9.49
N GLY A 64 -1.48 -16.25 -9.13
CA GLY A 64 -2.52 -16.05 -10.12
C GLY A 64 -2.80 -14.57 -10.39
N GLN A 65 -3.52 -14.39 -11.48
CA GLN A 65 -3.35 -13.24 -12.36
C GLN A 65 -4.16 -12.02 -11.90
N ARG A 66 -4.96 -12.15 -10.85
CA ARG A 66 -5.87 -11.11 -10.39
C ARG A 66 -5.65 -10.82 -8.92
N ASP A 67 -5.69 -9.54 -8.57
CA ASP A 67 -5.75 -9.03 -7.20
C ASP A 67 -6.82 -9.73 -6.35
N SER A 68 -7.92 -10.15 -6.99
CA SER A 68 -9.00 -10.93 -6.41
C SER A 68 -8.55 -12.27 -5.83
N GLU A 69 -7.36 -12.79 -6.15
CA GLU A 69 -6.89 -14.07 -5.61
C GLU A 69 -6.28 -13.95 -4.22
N ARG A 70 -5.61 -12.83 -3.92
CA ARG A 70 -5.18 -12.53 -2.54
C ARG A 70 -6.39 -12.26 -1.65
N GLU A 71 -7.39 -11.57 -2.20
CA GLU A 71 -8.67 -11.38 -1.51
C GLU A 71 -9.41 -12.70 -1.33
N ALA A 72 -9.51 -13.54 -2.37
CA ALA A 72 -10.15 -14.86 -2.28
C ALA A 72 -9.42 -15.78 -1.28
N TRP A 73 -8.09 -15.71 -1.21
CA TRP A 73 -7.32 -16.43 -0.19
C TRP A 73 -7.64 -15.90 1.23
N LYS A 74 -7.70 -14.58 1.42
CA LYS A 74 -8.10 -14.01 2.71
C LYS A 74 -9.54 -14.39 3.09
N GLU A 75 -10.46 -14.43 2.13
CA GLU A 75 -11.83 -14.89 2.31
C GLU A 75 -11.87 -16.39 2.65
N GLU A 76 -11.04 -17.22 2.01
CA GLU A 76 -10.87 -18.64 2.33
C GLU A 76 -10.41 -18.82 3.78
N LEU A 77 -9.39 -18.08 4.22
CA LEU A 77 -8.91 -18.09 5.60
C LEU A 77 -10.02 -17.68 6.58
N THR A 78 -10.74 -16.59 6.28
CA THR A 78 -11.83 -16.09 7.11
C THR A 78 -12.98 -17.11 7.20
N ARG A 79 -13.31 -17.78 6.10
CA ARG A 79 -14.34 -18.83 6.08
C ARG A 79 -13.93 -20.06 6.88
N THR A 80 -12.63 -20.39 6.88
CA THR A 80 -12.10 -21.60 7.53
C THR A 80 -11.86 -21.39 9.03
N TYR A 81 -11.34 -20.23 9.40
CA TYR A 81 -10.86 -19.93 10.76
C TYR A 81 -11.65 -18.82 11.46
N GLY A 82 -12.67 -18.26 10.81
CA GLY A 82 -13.56 -17.26 11.38
C GLY A 82 -13.03 -15.82 11.29
N SER A 83 -13.73 -14.90 11.96
CA SER A 83 -13.43 -13.47 11.97
C SER A 83 -12.09 -13.13 12.64
N GLU A 84 -11.54 -14.04 13.45
CA GLU A 84 -10.24 -13.86 14.12
C GLU A 84 -9.09 -13.62 13.13
N VAL A 85 -9.22 -14.10 11.89
CA VAL A 85 -8.27 -13.80 10.81
C VAL A 85 -8.27 -12.30 10.48
N ASN A 86 -9.44 -11.68 10.37
CA ASN A 86 -9.54 -10.25 10.08
C ASN A 86 -9.00 -9.43 11.25
N ASP A 87 -9.37 -9.78 12.47
CA ASP A 87 -8.88 -9.12 13.69
C ASP A 87 -7.36 -9.23 13.79
N TYR A 88 -6.79 -10.39 13.43
CA TYR A 88 -5.34 -10.59 13.40
C TYR A 88 -4.68 -9.70 12.35
N PHE A 89 -5.21 -9.63 11.13
CA PHE A 89 -4.64 -8.80 10.06
C PHE A 89 -4.70 -7.32 10.43
N GLU A 90 -5.82 -6.85 10.99
CA GLU A 90 -5.98 -5.46 11.42
C GLU A 90 -5.04 -5.14 12.59
N LYS A 91 -5.05 -5.97 13.65
CA LYS A 91 -4.21 -5.77 14.84
C LYS A 91 -2.71 -5.78 14.53
N ASN A 92 -2.29 -6.61 13.59
CA ASN A 92 -0.89 -6.73 13.18
C ASN A 92 -0.54 -5.84 11.99
N SER A 93 -1.45 -4.98 11.54
CA SER A 93 -1.16 -4.05 10.47
C SER A 93 -0.71 -4.78 9.19
N ILE A 94 -1.37 -5.86 8.82
CA ILE A 94 -1.06 -6.68 7.64
C ILE A 94 -2.08 -6.36 6.56
N LYS A 95 -1.61 -5.90 5.39
CA LYS A 95 -2.47 -5.75 4.22
C LYS A 95 -2.10 -6.71 3.10
N VAL A 96 -3.11 -7.44 2.64
CA VAL A 96 -3.13 -8.02 1.31
C VAL A 96 -3.50 -6.92 0.32
N ASN A 97 -2.72 -6.78 -0.74
CA ASN A 97 -3.02 -5.93 -1.88
C ASN A 97 -3.29 -4.43 -1.61
N SER A 98 -2.23 -3.62 -1.57
CA SER A 98 -2.36 -2.17 -1.35
C SER A 98 -1.58 -1.29 -2.31
N LEU A 99 -0.75 -1.85 -3.19
CA LEU A 99 0.14 -1.06 -4.05
C LEU A 99 -0.62 -0.24 -5.10
N ALA A 100 -1.59 -0.84 -5.79
CA ALA A 100 -2.43 -0.12 -6.75
C ALA A 100 -3.26 0.98 -6.07
N GLN A 101 -3.76 0.71 -4.86
CA GLN A 101 -4.45 1.73 -4.05
C GLN A 101 -3.50 2.87 -3.67
N LEU A 102 -2.25 2.56 -3.29
CA LEU A 102 -1.26 3.55 -2.93
C LEU A 102 -0.89 4.45 -4.12
N ILE A 103 -0.74 3.89 -5.32
CA ILE A 103 -0.53 4.66 -6.56
C ILE A 103 -1.73 5.59 -6.82
N LYS A 104 -2.95 5.05 -6.76
CA LYS A 104 -4.18 5.82 -6.96
C LYS A 104 -4.30 6.98 -5.98
N PHE A 105 -4.05 6.76 -4.70
CA PHE A 105 -4.12 7.83 -3.70
C PHE A 105 -3.01 8.87 -3.89
N SER A 106 -1.81 8.44 -4.31
CA SER A 106 -0.73 9.37 -4.67
C SER A 106 -1.15 10.30 -5.82
N GLU A 107 -1.79 9.73 -6.85
CA GLU A 107 -2.32 10.50 -7.99
C GLU A 107 -3.39 11.49 -7.54
N MET A 108 -4.38 11.01 -6.76
CA MET A 108 -5.43 11.87 -6.22
C MET A 108 -4.86 13.05 -5.43
N LEU A 109 -3.83 12.83 -4.63
CA LEU A 109 -3.18 13.88 -3.84
C LEU A 109 -2.48 14.91 -4.74
N THR A 110 -1.72 14.43 -5.71
CA THR A 110 -0.95 15.25 -6.66
C THR A 110 -1.85 16.07 -7.58
N ASP A 111 -2.95 15.50 -8.04
CA ASP A 111 -3.92 16.19 -8.92
C ASP A 111 -4.57 17.41 -8.25
N GLN A 112 -4.64 17.41 -6.92
CA GLN A 112 -5.21 18.50 -6.14
C GLN A 112 -4.19 19.53 -5.64
N TYR A 113 -2.90 19.24 -5.83
CA TYR A 113 -1.81 20.07 -5.36
C TYR A 113 -1.63 21.33 -6.22
N ILE A 114 -1.50 22.49 -5.57
CA ILE A 114 -1.33 23.79 -6.23
C ILE A 114 0.00 24.49 -5.89
N GLY A 115 0.87 23.85 -5.10
CA GLY A 115 2.15 24.41 -4.67
C GLY A 115 3.25 24.39 -5.72
N GLN A 116 4.40 24.96 -5.37
CA GLN A 116 5.54 25.17 -6.29
C GLN A 116 6.21 23.86 -6.75
N ASN A 117 6.06 22.77 -6.00
CA ASN A 117 6.64 21.46 -6.33
C ASN A 117 5.79 20.61 -7.30
N ARG A 118 4.79 21.19 -7.96
CA ARG A 118 3.82 20.44 -8.78
C ARG A 118 4.47 19.62 -9.90
N GLU A 119 5.46 20.18 -10.61
CA GLU A 119 6.14 19.46 -11.70
C GLU A 119 6.90 18.22 -11.18
N VAL A 120 7.62 18.38 -10.07
CA VAL A 120 8.33 17.27 -9.40
C VAL A 120 7.36 16.15 -8.99
N LEU A 121 6.20 16.52 -8.45
CA LEU A 121 5.17 15.54 -8.07
C LEU A 121 4.59 14.81 -9.29
N VAL A 122 4.37 15.51 -10.40
CA VAL A 122 3.89 14.90 -11.65
C VAL A 122 4.91 13.90 -12.19
N ASP A 123 6.21 14.19 -12.11
CA ASP A 123 7.27 13.25 -12.50
C ASP A 123 7.30 12.01 -11.60
N MET A 124 7.17 12.21 -10.28
CA MET A 124 7.10 11.10 -9.32
C MET A 124 5.89 10.19 -9.61
N ILE A 125 4.71 10.78 -9.86
CA ILE A 125 3.50 10.02 -10.24
C ILE A 125 3.66 9.32 -11.57
N SER A 126 4.23 9.98 -12.58
CA SER A 126 4.45 9.36 -13.88
C SER A 126 5.35 8.13 -13.76
N SER A 127 6.37 8.20 -12.89
CA SER A 127 7.18 7.02 -12.58
C SER A 127 6.36 5.91 -11.92
N LEU A 128 5.44 6.23 -10.99
CA LEU A 128 4.51 5.28 -10.37
C LEU A 128 3.50 4.67 -11.36
N LYS A 129 3.03 5.42 -12.35
CA LYS A 129 2.13 4.90 -13.40
C LYS A 129 2.84 3.94 -14.35
N CYS A 130 4.10 4.22 -14.71
CA CYS A 130 4.94 3.24 -15.40
C CYS A 130 5.09 1.95 -14.58
N PHE A 131 5.05 2.04 -13.24
CA PHE A 131 4.99 0.85 -12.38
C PHE A 131 3.64 0.15 -12.42
N GLU A 132 2.51 0.84 -12.59
CA GLU A 132 1.19 0.22 -12.78
C GLU A 132 1.13 -0.59 -14.09
N ASP A 133 1.74 -0.07 -15.16
CA ASP A 133 1.92 -0.84 -16.38
C ASP A 133 2.91 -2.01 -16.17
N ALA A 134 3.96 -1.80 -15.38
CA ALA A 134 4.86 -2.85 -14.95
C ALA A 134 4.22 -3.83 -13.95
N LEU A 135 3.08 -3.53 -13.31
CA LEU A 135 2.35 -4.46 -12.43
C LEU A 135 1.84 -5.67 -13.22
N ARG A 136 1.71 -5.55 -14.55
CA ARG A 136 1.49 -6.72 -15.43
C ARG A 136 2.69 -7.66 -15.44
N ALA A 137 3.92 -7.14 -15.41
CA ALA A 137 5.16 -7.90 -15.31
C ALA A 137 5.55 -8.25 -13.86
N TYR A 138 5.06 -7.50 -12.86
CA TYR A 138 5.17 -7.80 -11.43
C TYR A 138 4.64 -9.19 -11.09
N ARG A 139 3.66 -9.68 -11.85
CA ARG A 139 3.01 -10.97 -11.63
C ARG A 139 3.87 -12.17 -12.03
N SER A 140 4.81 -12.00 -12.97
CA SER A 140 5.75 -13.06 -13.37
C SER A 140 7.04 -13.06 -12.55
N LYS A 141 7.13 -12.20 -11.52
CA LYS A 141 8.31 -12.01 -10.70
C LYS A 141 8.32 -12.92 -9.48
N THR A 142 9.51 -13.28 -9.05
CA THR A 142 9.75 -13.97 -7.78
C THR A 142 9.23 -13.15 -6.59
N PRO A 143 8.94 -13.78 -5.44
CA PRO A 143 8.55 -13.04 -4.24
C PRO A 143 9.52 -11.91 -3.86
N ASP A 144 10.83 -12.14 -3.97
CA ASP A 144 11.86 -11.13 -3.65
C ASP A 144 11.84 -9.93 -4.58
N GLU A 145 11.67 -10.17 -5.88
CA GLU A 145 11.50 -9.09 -6.85
C GLU A 145 10.20 -8.30 -6.62
N ARG A 146 9.11 -8.99 -6.29
CA ARG A 146 7.83 -8.35 -5.93
C ARG A 146 7.98 -7.50 -4.66
N LEU A 147 8.73 -7.97 -3.67
CA LEU A 147 9.08 -7.21 -2.47
C LEU A 147 9.90 -5.96 -2.81
N SER A 148 10.92 -6.09 -3.67
CA SER A 148 11.73 -4.94 -4.10
C SER A 148 10.86 -3.86 -4.74
N ILE A 149 9.93 -4.26 -5.62
CA ILE A 149 9.00 -3.32 -6.25
C ILE A 149 8.07 -2.68 -5.22
N ALA A 150 7.52 -3.47 -4.29
CA ALA A 150 6.68 -2.95 -3.22
C ALA A 150 7.40 -1.85 -2.41
N LYS A 151 8.65 -2.09 -2.03
CA LYS A 151 9.50 -1.12 -1.32
C LYS A 151 9.73 0.16 -2.13
N GLU A 152 9.99 0.05 -3.42
CA GLU A 152 10.15 1.21 -4.31
C GLU A 152 8.88 2.06 -4.41
N VAL A 153 7.73 1.40 -4.59
CA VAL A 153 6.42 2.08 -4.65
C VAL A 153 6.11 2.76 -3.31
N LYS A 154 6.31 2.07 -2.17
CA LYS A 154 6.13 2.66 -0.84
C LYS A 154 7.02 3.87 -0.64
N LYS A 155 8.31 3.77 -0.98
CA LYS A 155 9.28 4.87 -0.85
C LYS A 155 8.88 6.08 -1.69
N LYS A 156 8.53 5.88 -2.96
CA LYS A 156 8.11 6.99 -3.84
C LYS A 156 6.83 7.66 -3.35
N SER A 157 5.85 6.86 -2.91
CA SER A 157 4.59 7.38 -2.36
C SER A 157 4.82 8.18 -1.08
N TYR A 158 5.76 7.76 -0.23
CA TYR A 158 6.18 8.53 0.94
C TYR A 158 6.90 9.85 0.57
N GLU A 159 7.75 9.85 -0.45
CA GLU A 159 8.38 11.10 -0.94
C GLU A 159 7.36 12.07 -1.53
N ILE A 160 6.30 11.57 -2.19
CA ILE A 160 5.15 12.39 -2.61
C ILE A 160 4.47 13.02 -1.40
N LEU A 161 4.16 12.22 -0.36
CA LEU A 161 3.59 12.76 0.89
C LEU A 161 4.47 13.87 1.45
N LYS A 162 5.76 13.60 1.67
CA LYS A 162 6.70 14.61 2.18
C LYS A 162 6.72 15.87 1.35
N THR A 163 6.65 15.75 0.04
CA THR A 163 6.71 16.90 -0.87
C THR A 163 5.45 17.74 -0.79
N VAL A 164 4.27 17.13 -0.64
CA VAL A 164 3.01 17.87 -0.48
C VAL A 164 2.78 18.42 0.93
N THR A 165 3.53 17.95 1.92
CA THR A 165 3.42 18.41 3.31
C THR A 165 4.51 19.40 3.71
N ARG A 166 5.55 19.54 2.88
CA ARG A 166 6.64 20.50 3.08
C ARG A 166 6.43 21.67 2.14
N SER A 167 5.76 22.72 2.58
CA SER A 167 5.94 24.08 2.04
C SER A 167 5.63 25.08 3.14
#